data_AF-A0A9E0QN66-F1
#
_entry.id   AF-A0A9E0QN66-F1
#
_cell.length_a   1.000
_cell.length_b   1.000
_cell.length_c   1.000
_cell.angle_alpha   90.00
_cell.angle_beta   90.00
_cell.angle_gamma   90.00
#
_symmetry.space_group_name_H-M   'P 1'
#
loop_
_entity.id
_entity.type
_entity.pdbx_description
1 polymer ?
#
loop_
_entity_poly.entity_id
_entity_poly.type
_entity_poly.pdbx_seq_one_letter_code
_entity_poly.pdbx_strand_id
1 'polypeptide(L)'
;ANYTHRHKQGAQDLFNILLNMGYATIRGYTTSFLSASGLAPSIGMLHKARGNHMALSSDLMEPFRYIVERVATTLLKRNIINHTHLEEKQGEIKLNAGGRRLFYTALSNQLETKRQPKYGGQKQTIIQHMQTQSNSLSHWVHSQEKTFNVWRMH
;
A
#
# COMPACT_ATOMS: atom_id res chain seq x y z
N ALA A 1 -3.98 23.41 -4.86
CA ALA A 1 -5.15 22.59 -4.49
C ALA A 1 -5.03 22.24 -3.01
N ASN A 2 -6.01 22.67 -2.20
CA ASN A 2 -6.06 22.44 -0.76
C ASN A 2 -6.50 20.99 -0.49
N TYR A 3 -5.56 20.07 -0.28
CA TYR A 3 -5.85 18.69 0.16
C TYR A 3 -5.91 18.67 1.68
N THR A 4 -6.97 19.22 2.29
CA THR A 4 -6.90 19.55 3.71
C THR A 4 -7.07 18.36 4.64
N HIS A 5 -7.75 17.26 4.29
CA HIS A 5 -7.88 16.09 5.19
C HIS A 5 -7.98 14.73 4.44
N ARG A 6 -7.50 13.64 5.05
CA ARG A 6 -7.58 12.26 4.51
C ARG A 6 -8.99 11.69 4.71
N HIS A 7 -9.72 11.42 3.64
CA HIS A 7 -11.03 10.76 3.67
C HIS A 7 -10.92 9.27 3.31
N LYS A 8 -11.07 8.40 4.32
CA LYS A 8 -10.96 6.93 4.16
C LYS A 8 -12.21 6.28 3.53
N GLN A 9 -13.39 6.84 3.74
CA GLN A 9 -14.68 6.40 3.18
C GLN A 9 -15.41 7.61 2.57
N GLY A 10 -16.14 7.40 1.47
CA GLY A 10 -16.90 8.46 0.82
C GLY A 10 -16.04 9.61 0.27
N ALA A 11 -14.80 9.33 -0.14
CA ALA A 11 -13.92 10.35 -0.69
C ALA A 11 -14.53 10.96 -1.97
N GLN A 12 -14.75 12.27 -1.95
CA GLN A 12 -15.30 13.01 -3.09
C GLN A 12 -14.21 13.67 -3.94
N ASP A 13 -12.98 13.77 -3.42
CA ASP A 13 -11.84 14.30 -4.16
C ASP A 13 -10.98 13.20 -4.78
N LEU A 14 -10.46 13.50 -5.96
CA LEU A 14 -9.68 12.59 -6.79
C LEU A 14 -8.41 12.06 -6.08
N PHE A 15 -7.76 12.88 -5.24
CA PHE A 15 -6.54 12.45 -4.55
C PHE A 15 -6.84 11.38 -3.50
N ASN A 16 -7.84 11.59 -2.65
CA ASN A 16 -8.25 10.58 -1.67
C ASN A 16 -8.78 9.29 -2.33
N ILE A 17 -9.46 9.38 -3.47
CA ILE A 17 -9.88 8.21 -4.27
C ILE A 17 -8.65 7.38 -4.69
N LEU A 18 -7.63 8.03 -5.26
CA LEU A 18 -6.38 7.37 -5.67
C LEU A 18 -5.65 6.73 -4.48
N LEU A 19 -5.54 7.45 -3.35
CA LEU A 19 -4.91 6.93 -2.14
C LEU A 19 -5.68 5.73 -1.57
N ASN A 20 -7.02 5.76 -1.56
CA ASN A 20 -7.84 4.64 -1.10
C ASN A 20 -7.59 3.41 -1.95
N MET A 21 -7.60 3.55 -3.28
CA MET A 21 -7.33 2.46 -4.20
C MET A 21 -5.93 1.88 -4.01
N GLY A 22 -4.89 2.72 -4.02
CA GLY A 22 -3.52 2.23 -3.88
C GLY A 22 -3.24 1.60 -2.51
N TYR A 23 -3.78 2.16 -1.43
CA TYR A 23 -3.65 1.56 -0.10
C TYR A 23 -4.41 0.24 0.03
N ALA A 24 -5.56 0.09 -0.64
CA ALA A 24 -6.26 -1.20 -0.69
C ALA A 24 -5.39 -2.25 -1.40
N THR A 25 -4.76 -1.89 -2.53
CA THR A 25 -3.86 -2.77 -3.28
C THR A 25 -2.66 -3.24 -2.46
N ILE A 26 -1.87 -2.33 -1.87
CA ILE A 26 -0.67 -2.73 -1.11
C ILE A 26 -1.05 -3.51 0.16
N ARG A 27 -2.20 -3.22 0.78
CA ARG A 27 -2.72 -4.00 1.90
C ARG A 27 -3.14 -5.41 1.48
N GLY A 28 -3.69 -5.56 0.27
CA GLY A 28 -3.99 -6.85 -0.34
C GLY A 28 -2.73 -7.71 -0.45
N TYR A 29 -1.67 -7.18 -1.09
CA TYR A 29 -0.37 -7.85 -1.17
C TYR A 29 0.18 -8.23 0.21
N THR A 30 0.19 -7.27 1.14
CA THR A 30 0.72 -7.49 2.49
C THR A 30 -0.05 -8.58 3.23
N THR A 31 -1.39 -8.57 3.15
CA THR A 31 -2.24 -9.62 3.72
C THR A 31 -1.91 -10.99 3.12
N SER A 32 -1.79 -11.07 1.79
CA SER A 32 -1.46 -12.32 1.12
C SER A 32 -0.09 -12.86 1.53
N PHE A 33 0.92 -12.00 1.66
CA PHE A 33 2.25 -12.41 2.10
C PHE A 33 2.28 -12.83 3.56
N LEU A 34 1.64 -12.09 4.46
CA LEU A 34 1.51 -12.48 5.86
C LEU A 34 0.88 -13.88 6.00
N SER A 35 -0.25 -14.11 5.32
CA SER A 35 -0.91 -15.42 5.32
C SER A 35 0.00 -16.52 4.76
N ALA A 36 0.71 -16.25 3.65
CA ALA A 36 1.63 -17.20 3.04
C ALA A 36 2.84 -17.51 3.94
N SER A 37 3.28 -16.56 4.77
CA SER A 37 4.33 -16.74 5.77
C SER A 37 3.84 -17.39 7.07
N GLY A 38 2.56 -17.79 7.16
CA GLY A 38 1.98 -18.45 8.34
C GLY A 38 1.54 -17.50 9.45
N LEU A 39 1.48 -16.19 9.20
CA LEU A 39 1.06 -15.18 10.18
C LEU A 39 -0.43 -14.84 10.02
N ALA A 40 -1.11 -14.58 11.14
CA ALA A 40 -2.49 -14.11 11.14
C ALA A 40 -2.55 -12.58 10.85
N PRO A 41 -3.08 -12.14 9.69
CA PRO A 41 -3.00 -10.72 9.31
C PRO A 41 -3.86 -9.78 10.17
N SER A 42 -4.80 -10.32 10.94
CA SER A 42 -5.65 -9.59 11.88
C SER A 42 -4.98 -9.30 13.23
N ILE A 43 -3.91 -10.01 13.61
CA ILE A 43 -3.23 -9.85 14.89
C ILE A 43 -2.12 -8.80 14.76
N GLY A 44 -2.48 -7.53 14.95
CA GLY A 44 -1.54 -6.41 14.86
C GLY A 44 -0.50 -6.40 15.99
N MET A 45 0.66 -5.80 15.70
CA MET A 45 1.69 -5.54 16.70
C MET A 45 1.53 -4.16 17.33
N LEU A 46 1.14 -3.16 16.52
CA LEU A 46 0.95 -1.77 16.95
C LEU A 46 -0.52 -1.38 16.98
N HIS A 47 -1.31 -1.84 15.99
CA HIS A 47 -2.75 -1.60 15.97
C HIS A 47 -3.51 -2.69 16.75
N LYS A 48 -4.40 -2.27 17.66
CA LYS A 48 -5.36 -3.20 18.28
C LYS A 48 -6.30 -3.75 17.21
N ALA A 49 -6.41 -5.08 17.12
CA ALA A 49 -7.41 -5.72 16.30
C ALA A 49 -8.82 -5.25 16.74
N ARG A 50 -9.61 -4.72 15.79
CA ARG A 50 -11.02 -4.37 16.01
C ARG A 50 -11.84 -4.91 14.85
N GLY A 51 -12.72 -5.87 15.12
CA GLY A 51 -13.54 -6.52 14.09
C GLY A 51 -12.70 -7.13 12.96
N ASN A 52 -13.05 -6.84 11.72
CA ASN A 52 -12.38 -7.35 10.51
C ASN A 52 -11.11 -6.56 10.12
N HIS A 53 -10.54 -5.76 11.02
CA HIS A 53 -9.34 -4.98 10.72
C HIS A 53 -8.12 -5.90 10.59
N MET A 54 -7.54 -5.96 9.39
CA MET A 54 -6.23 -6.55 9.13
C MET A 54 -5.13 -5.64 9.72
N ALA A 55 -5.01 -5.69 11.05
CA ALA A 55 -4.15 -4.79 11.82
C ALA A 55 -2.67 -5.01 11.49
N LEU A 56 -2.21 -6.26 11.38
CA LEU A 56 -0.84 -6.57 11.02
C LEU A 56 -0.51 -6.16 9.59
N SER A 57 -1.45 -6.36 8.65
CA SER A 57 -1.28 -5.87 7.28
C SER A 57 -1.17 -4.35 7.23
N SER A 58 -1.85 -3.65 8.14
CA SER A 58 -1.79 -2.18 8.22
C SER A 58 -0.47 -1.71 8.82
N ASP A 59 0.06 -2.42 9.82
CA ASP A 59 1.40 -2.18 10.39
C ASP A 59 2.48 -2.39 9.34
N LEU A 60 2.44 -3.51 8.64
CA LEU A 60 3.52 -3.94 7.76
C LEU A 60 3.51 -3.23 6.40
N MET A 61 2.36 -2.72 5.95
CA MET A 61 2.31 -1.92 4.71
C MET A 61 2.87 -0.50 4.88
N GLU A 62 3.03 0.01 6.12
CA GLU A 62 3.32 1.43 6.38
C GLU A 62 4.59 1.93 5.66
N PRO A 63 5.71 1.18 5.63
CA PRO A 63 6.91 1.58 4.89
C PRO A 63 6.72 1.76 3.39
N PHE A 64 5.67 1.18 2.79
CA PHE A 64 5.43 1.20 1.34
C PHE A 64 4.41 2.26 0.89
N ARG A 65 3.78 2.97 1.84
CA ARG A 65 2.70 3.94 1.53
C ARG A 65 3.16 5.12 0.70
N TYR A 66 4.40 5.57 0.90
CA TYR A 66 4.97 6.68 0.13
C TYR A 66 4.96 6.39 -1.39
N ILE A 67 4.98 5.11 -1.81
CA ILE A 67 4.90 4.72 -3.22
C ILE A 67 3.54 5.11 -3.80
N VAL A 68 2.47 4.77 -3.08
CA VAL A 68 1.09 5.11 -3.49
C VAL A 68 0.92 6.62 -3.54
N GLU A 69 1.42 7.33 -2.53
CA GLU A 69 1.36 8.80 -2.46
C GLU A 69 2.12 9.45 -3.60
N ARG A 70 3.32 8.95 -3.92
CA ARG A 70 4.13 9.45 -5.03
C ARG A 70 3.47 9.19 -6.38
N VAL A 71 2.90 8.00 -6.60
CA VAL A 71 2.15 7.68 -7.83
C VAL A 71 0.96 8.61 -7.98
N ALA A 72 0.10 8.71 -6.95
CA ALA A 72 -1.07 9.58 -6.98
C ALA A 72 -0.69 11.03 -7.25
N THR A 73 0.29 11.56 -6.52
CA THR A 73 0.78 12.94 -6.68
C THR A 73 1.34 13.17 -8.09
N THR A 74 2.09 12.22 -8.64
CA THR A 74 2.68 12.35 -9.98
C THR A 74 1.61 12.37 -11.07
N LEU A 75 0.62 11.49 -10.99
CA LEU A 75 -0.46 11.41 -11.97
C LEU A 75 -1.32 12.68 -11.97
N LEU A 76 -1.62 13.23 -10.80
CA LEU A 76 -2.37 14.48 -10.66
C LEU A 76 -1.57 15.70 -11.13
N LYS A 77 -0.32 15.84 -10.68
CA LYS A 77 0.52 17.00 -11.05
C LYS A 77 0.81 17.05 -12.55
N ARG A 78 0.88 15.90 -13.22
CA ARG A 78 1.07 15.79 -14.68
C ARG A 78 -0.24 15.81 -15.47
N ASN A 79 -1.39 16.00 -14.79
CA ASN A 79 -2.72 15.99 -15.38
C ASN A 79 -3.06 14.69 -16.17
N ILE A 80 -2.36 13.58 -15.88
CA ILE A 80 -2.58 12.27 -16.51
C ILE A 80 -3.92 11.70 -16.06
N ILE A 81 -4.24 11.85 -14.77
CA ILE A 81 -5.57 11.60 -14.22
C ILE A 81 -6.09 12.92 -13.68
N ASN A 82 -7.32 13.26 -14.03
CA ASN A 82 -7.99 14.49 -13.67
C ASN A 82 -9.51 14.26 -13.58
N HIS A 83 -10.28 15.33 -13.39
CA HIS A 83 -11.73 15.25 -13.18
C HIS A 83 -12.52 14.57 -14.32
N THR A 84 -12.01 14.54 -15.55
CA THR A 84 -12.67 13.81 -16.66
C THR A 84 -12.65 12.29 -16.47
N HIS A 85 -11.81 11.80 -15.55
CA HIS A 85 -11.72 10.39 -15.19
C HIS A 85 -12.64 10.02 -14.03
N LEU A 86 -13.40 10.97 -13.47
CA LEU A 86 -14.39 10.70 -12.44
C LEU A 86 -15.73 10.34 -13.08
N GLU A 87 -16.41 9.36 -12.49
CA GLU A 87 -17.77 8.97 -12.79
C GLU A 87 -18.56 8.86 -11.49
N GLU A 88 -19.83 9.28 -11.50
CA GLU A 88 -20.75 8.99 -10.41
C GLU A 88 -21.43 7.64 -10.69
N LYS A 89 -21.36 6.73 -9.72
CA LYS A 89 -21.98 5.42 -9.81
C LYS A 89 -22.65 5.07 -8.48
N GLN A 90 -23.98 4.95 -8.50
CA GLN A 90 -24.80 4.64 -7.32
C GLN A 90 -24.61 5.66 -6.18
N GLY A 91 -24.54 6.96 -6.51
CA GLY A 91 -24.33 8.03 -5.53
C GLY A 91 -22.90 8.14 -4.99
N GLU A 92 -21.96 7.35 -5.51
CA GLU A 92 -20.54 7.42 -5.14
C GLU A 92 -19.69 7.93 -6.31
N ILE A 93 -18.79 8.88 -6.02
CA ILE A 93 -17.80 9.37 -6.98
C ILE A 93 -16.65 8.35 -7.06
N LYS A 94 -16.35 7.85 -8.26
CA LYS A 94 -15.32 6.84 -8.51
C LYS A 94 -14.49 7.19 -9.74
N LEU A 95 -13.35 6.53 -9.90
CA LEU A 95 -12.60 6.54 -11.15
C LEU A 95 -13.29 5.66 -12.19
N ASN A 96 -13.46 6.17 -13.40
CA ASN A 96 -13.92 5.41 -14.56
C ASN A 96 -12.89 4.38 -15.04
N ALA A 97 -13.28 3.52 -15.99
CA ALA A 97 -12.42 2.43 -16.46
C ALA A 97 -11.05 2.91 -16.99
N GLY A 98 -11.03 4.03 -17.73
CA GLY A 98 -9.79 4.61 -18.26
C GLY A 98 -8.87 5.10 -17.14
N GLY A 99 -9.41 5.83 -16.17
CA GLY A 99 -8.66 6.33 -15.01
C GLY A 99 -8.14 5.20 -14.13
N ARG A 100 -8.93 4.14 -13.91
CA ARG A 100 -8.49 2.95 -13.18
C ARG A 100 -7.32 2.26 -13.88
N ARG A 101 -7.39 2.10 -15.20
CA ARG A 101 -6.30 1.51 -15.99
C ARG A 101 -5.02 2.33 -15.86
N LEU A 102 -5.08 3.64 -16.07
CA LEU A 102 -3.93 4.54 -15.93
C LEU A 102 -3.30 4.44 -14.54
N PHE A 103 -4.12 4.47 -13.49
CA PHE A 103 -3.66 4.38 -12.11
C PHE A 103 -2.96 3.06 -11.82
N TYR A 104 -3.62 1.93 -12.11
CA TYR A 104 -3.06 0.61 -11.81
C TYR A 104 -1.83 0.28 -12.65
N THR A 105 -1.77 0.71 -13.91
CA THR A 105 -0.54 0.57 -14.72
C THR A 105 0.61 1.34 -14.08
N ALA A 106 0.40 2.60 -13.67
CA ALA A 106 1.45 3.38 -13.02
C ALA A 106 1.88 2.79 -11.66
N LEU A 107 0.93 2.29 -10.87
CA LEU A 107 1.20 1.65 -9.59
C LEU A 107 1.97 0.34 -9.77
N SER A 108 1.55 -0.54 -10.69
CA SER A 108 2.25 -1.81 -10.98
C SER A 108 3.69 -1.56 -11.38
N ASN A 109 3.93 -0.60 -12.29
CA ASN A 109 5.28 -0.23 -12.71
C ASN A 109 6.17 0.21 -11.54
N GLN A 110 5.62 0.97 -10.57
CA GLN A 110 6.38 1.34 -9.37
C GLN A 110 6.63 0.15 -8.44
N LEU A 111 5.64 -0.74 -8.28
CA LEU A 111 5.75 -1.92 -7.45
C LEU A 111 6.74 -2.96 -8.01
N GLU A 112 6.87 -3.03 -9.34
CA GLU A 112 7.83 -3.89 -10.05
C GLU A 112 9.22 -3.26 -10.18
N THR A 113 9.37 -1.97 -9.85
CA THR A 113 10.68 -1.31 -9.90
C THR A 113 11.62 -1.91 -8.86
N LYS A 114 12.80 -2.36 -9.31
CA LYS A 114 13.85 -2.86 -8.43
C LYS A 114 14.48 -1.74 -7.60
N ARG A 115 14.54 -1.92 -6.29
CA ARG A 115 15.13 -0.99 -5.31
C ARG A 115 16.10 -1.72 -4.40
N GLN A 116 17.15 -1.03 -3.99
CA GLN A 116 18.09 -1.51 -2.99
C GLN A 116 17.57 -1.11 -1.59
N PRO A 117 17.52 -2.02 -0.60
CA PRO A 117 17.19 -1.66 0.78
C PRO A 117 18.28 -0.80 1.40
N LYS A 118 17.91 -0.01 2.41
CA LYS A 118 18.86 0.82 3.18
C LYS A 118 19.85 -0.01 4.02
N TYR A 119 19.41 -1.12 4.62
CA TYR A 119 20.22 -1.91 5.54
C TYR A 119 20.50 -3.30 4.95
N GLY A 120 21.52 -3.40 4.10
CA GLY A 120 21.93 -4.66 3.49
C GLY A 120 20.84 -5.31 2.61
N GLY A 121 21.10 -6.51 2.11
CA GLY A 121 20.16 -7.27 1.28
C GLY A 121 20.31 -7.05 -0.23
N GLN A 122 19.56 -7.83 -1.01
CA GLN A 122 19.65 -7.82 -2.46
C GLN A 122 18.72 -6.79 -3.09
N LYS A 123 19.10 -6.31 -4.28
CA LYS A 123 18.25 -5.47 -5.12
C LYS A 123 17.05 -6.29 -5.62
N GLN A 124 15.86 -5.93 -5.17
CA GLN A 124 14.60 -6.64 -5.45
C GLN A 124 13.48 -5.65 -5.80
N THR A 125 12.39 -6.13 -6.38
CA THR A 125 11.19 -5.31 -6.61
C THR A 125 10.56 -4.91 -5.28
N ILE A 126 9.72 -3.88 -5.26
CA ILE A 126 9.00 -3.50 -4.03
C ILE A 126 8.14 -4.66 -3.53
N ILE A 127 7.44 -5.36 -4.43
CA ILE A 127 6.62 -6.52 -4.08
C ILE A 127 7.47 -7.59 -3.39
N GLN A 128 8.66 -7.86 -3.92
CA GLN A 128 9.59 -8.79 -3.29
C GLN A 128 10.05 -8.30 -1.91
N HIS A 129 10.33 -7.01 -1.73
CA HIS A 129 10.63 -6.45 -0.40
C HIS A 129 9.49 -6.64 0.60
N MET A 130 8.24 -6.45 0.17
CA MET A 130 7.05 -6.71 1.01
C MET A 130 6.97 -8.18 1.45
N GLN A 131 7.24 -9.10 0.53
CA GLN A 131 7.27 -10.53 0.81
C GLN A 131 8.42 -10.89 1.76
N THR A 132 9.64 -10.42 1.48
CA THR A 132 10.80 -10.63 2.34
C THR A 132 10.56 -10.11 3.75
N GLN A 133 9.94 -8.93 3.90
CA GLN A 133 9.58 -8.39 5.20
C GLN A 133 8.60 -9.30 5.97
N SER A 134 7.60 -9.87 5.29
CA SER A 134 6.64 -10.81 5.88
C SER A 134 7.32 -12.10 6.35
N ASN A 135 8.24 -12.63 5.54
CA ASN A 135 9.04 -13.81 5.89
C ASN A 135 9.98 -13.52 7.07
N SER A 136 10.65 -12.37 7.09
CA SER A 136 11.50 -11.97 8.21
C SER A 136 10.72 -11.82 9.51
N LEU A 137 9.49 -11.29 9.44
CA LEU A 137 8.63 -11.20 10.62
C LEU A 137 8.23 -12.59 11.11
N SER A 138 7.84 -13.49 10.20
CA SER A 138 7.50 -14.87 10.56
C SER A 138 8.67 -15.59 11.20
N HIS A 139 9.87 -15.49 10.62
CA HIS A 139 11.08 -16.04 11.22
C HIS A 139 11.31 -15.50 12.62
N TRP A 140 11.21 -14.19 12.84
CA TRP A 140 11.40 -13.57 14.16
C TRP A 140 10.34 -14.00 15.19
N VAL A 141 9.10 -14.25 14.79
CA VAL A 141 8.06 -14.75 15.71
C VAL A 141 8.33 -16.20 16.13
N HIS A 142 8.91 -17.01 15.25
CA HIS A 142 9.15 -18.44 15.49
C HIS A 142 10.55 -18.73 16.07
N SER A 143 11.55 -17.88 15.81
CA SER A 143 12.85 -17.94 16.45
C SER A 143 12.80 -17.14 17.75
N GLN A 144 13.35 -17.65 18.85
CA GLN A 144 13.47 -16.91 20.11
C GLN A 144 14.52 -15.77 20.02
N GLU A 145 14.62 -15.08 18.88
CA GLU A 145 15.58 -14.02 18.63
C GLU A 145 15.08 -12.65 19.13
N LYS A 146 15.99 -11.84 19.69
CA LYS A 146 15.63 -10.61 20.41
C LYS A 146 15.22 -9.42 19.53
N THR A 147 15.43 -9.44 18.21
CA THR A 147 15.27 -8.22 17.38
C THR A 147 14.68 -8.46 15.97
N PHE A 148 13.58 -7.78 15.66
CA PHE A 148 13.00 -7.67 14.31
C PHE A 148 13.51 -6.41 13.59
N ASN A 149 14.06 -6.55 12.37
CA ASN A 149 14.52 -5.44 11.56
C ASN A 149 13.49 -5.04 10.49
N VAL A 150 12.87 -3.87 10.68
CA VAL A 150 11.88 -3.31 9.74
C VAL A 150 12.56 -2.78 8.48
N TRP A 151 12.00 -3.05 7.30
CA TRP A 151 12.46 -2.47 6.04
C TRP A 151 12.29 -0.95 6.01
N ARG A 152 13.29 -0.22 5.49
CA ARG A 152 13.27 1.25 5.33
C ARG A 152 13.85 1.66 3.96
N MET A 153 13.24 2.68 3.33
CA MET A 153 13.77 3.32 2.12
C MET A 153 14.47 4.66 2.44
N HIS A 154 15.36 5.11 1.55
CA HIS A 154 15.85 6.49 1.42
C HIS A 154 14.83 7.42 0.75
#